data_AF-A0A821H053-F1
#
_entry.id   AF-A0A821H053-F1
#
_cell.length_a   1.000
_cell.length_b   1.000
_cell.length_c   1.000
_cell.angle_alpha   90.00
_cell.angle_beta   90.00
_cell.angle_gamma   90.00
#
_symmetry.space_group_name_H-M   'P 1'
#
loop_
_entity.id
_entity.type
_entity.pdbx_description
1 polymer ?
#
loop_
_entity_poly.entity_id
_entity_poly.type
_entity_poly.pdbx_seq_one_letter_code
_entity_poly.pdbx_strand_id
1 'polypeptide(L)'
;VDSIAHDTFLINNGVGFDADGEKPIDQVGTIERFNYSTSLSIWADPYANMINGTDGTIWHPNATKDERIYAFSPDICRSVYLTFNETRRNFADIDLYRYTLPRTIFSNSTENQGFCMNDTTINNTHELYCLPDGLFTQTPCRHLSEVDIPFPIIASNPHFLDADPIVLNAVEGMHPDDAIHRSFADIEPTTGSKYSLNKMEKIDLISDN
;
A
#
# COMPACT_ATOMS: atom_id res chain seq x y z
N VAL A 1 -19.89 13.78 -22.37
CA VAL A 1 -18.85 12.75 -22.56
C VAL A 1 -18.10 12.76 -21.26
N ASP A 2 -18.63 12.02 -20.29
CA ASP A 2 -18.12 12.01 -18.93
C ASP A 2 -16.79 11.26 -18.95
N SER A 3 -15.69 12.00 -18.85
CA SER A 3 -14.39 11.38 -18.63
C SER A 3 -14.36 10.92 -17.19
N ILE A 4 -14.74 9.68 -16.96
CA ILE A 4 -14.29 8.98 -15.75
C ILE A 4 -12.77 8.99 -15.87
N ALA A 5 -12.10 9.85 -15.09
CA ALA A 5 -10.65 9.89 -15.05
C ALA A 5 -10.18 8.53 -14.54
N HIS A 6 -9.62 7.72 -15.44
CA HIS A 6 -8.99 6.47 -15.06
C HIS A 6 -7.60 6.77 -14.51
N ASP A 7 -7.27 6.14 -13.39
CA ASP A 7 -5.91 6.15 -12.85
C ASP A 7 -4.91 5.75 -13.93
N THR A 8 -3.93 6.62 -14.15
CA THR A 8 -2.94 6.48 -15.23
C THR A 8 -1.56 6.31 -14.64
N PHE A 9 -0.88 5.23 -15.05
CA PHE A 9 0.49 4.92 -14.65
C PHE A 9 1.44 5.09 -15.83
N LEU A 10 2.55 5.77 -15.59
CA LEU A 10 3.75 5.65 -16.42
C LEU A 10 4.73 4.72 -15.71
N ILE A 11 4.98 3.55 -16.29
CA ILE A 11 5.80 2.50 -15.70
C ILE A 11 7.12 2.40 -16.47
N ASN A 12 8.24 2.29 -15.75
CA ASN A 12 9.54 2.03 -16.32
C ASN A 12 9.57 0.61 -16.91
N ASN A 13 9.64 0.50 -18.23
CA ASN A 13 9.69 -0.76 -18.96
C ASN A 13 11.11 -1.35 -19.10
N GLY A 14 12.13 -0.74 -18.48
CA GLY A 14 13.53 -1.16 -18.60
C GLY A 14 14.20 -0.78 -19.92
N VAL A 15 13.51 -0.04 -20.79
CA VAL A 15 14.01 0.35 -22.11
C VAL A 15 13.96 1.87 -22.22
N GLY A 16 15.13 2.49 -22.35
CA GLY A 16 15.24 3.92 -22.54
C GLY A 16 16.49 4.49 -21.89
N PHE A 17 16.68 5.79 -22.09
CA PHE A 17 17.80 6.54 -21.54
C PHE A 17 17.28 7.63 -20.62
N ASP A 18 17.93 7.83 -19.48
CA ASP A 18 17.81 9.03 -18.65
C ASP A 18 19.01 9.97 -18.90
N ALA A 19 19.17 10.99 -18.05
CA ALA A 19 20.29 11.93 -18.18
C ALA A 19 21.67 11.27 -17.92
N ASP A 20 21.68 10.11 -17.26
CA ASP A 20 22.88 9.43 -16.77
C ASP A 20 23.21 8.16 -17.59
N GLY A 21 22.30 7.68 -18.44
CA GLY A 21 22.56 6.59 -19.38
C GLY A 21 21.35 5.70 -19.63
N GLU A 22 21.58 4.43 -19.94
CA GLU A 22 20.50 3.43 -19.99
C GLU A 22 19.88 3.27 -18.61
N LYS A 23 18.55 3.18 -18.57
CA LYS A 23 17.84 2.98 -17.30
C LYS A 23 18.30 1.68 -16.62
N PRO A 24 18.61 1.71 -15.31
CA PRO A 24 19.02 0.53 -14.59
C PRO A 24 17.96 -0.59 -14.58
N ILE A 25 18.40 -1.84 -14.73
CA ILE A 25 17.51 -3.01 -14.79
C ILE A 25 16.76 -3.28 -13.47
N ASP A 26 17.33 -2.85 -12.35
CA ASP A 26 16.72 -2.90 -11.02
C ASP A 26 15.55 -1.92 -10.85
N GLN A 27 15.35 -1.00 -11.81
CA GLN A 27 14.21 -0.07 -11.82
C GLN A 27 13.04 -0.53 -12.70
N VAL A 28 13.14 -1.70 -13.34
CA VAL A 28 12.05 -2.26 -14.16
C VAL A 28 10.78 -2.42 -13.33
N GLY A 29 9.65 -2.00 -13.90
CA GLY A 29 8.33 -2.09 -13.27
C GLY A 29 8.02 -0.95 -12.31
N THR A 30 9.00 -0.10 -11.97
CA THR A 30 8.76 1.02 -11.05
C THR A 30 7.87 2.08 -11.71
N ILE A 31 7.04 2.73 -10.89
CA ILE A 31 6.15 3.81 -11.35
C ILE A 31 6.97 5.10 -11.44
N GLU A 32 7.05 5.66 -12.63
CA GLU A 32 7.67 6.97 -12.86
C GLU A 32 6.69 8.10 -12.58
N ARG A 33 5.41 7.90 -12.95
CA ARG A 33 4.33 8.84 -12.69
C ARG A 33 3.01 8.14 -12.42
N PHE A 34 2.27 8.69 -11.48
CA PHE A 34 0.85 8.38 -11.25
C PHE A 34 0.05 9.65 -11.50
N ASN A 35 -0.96 9.59 -12.36
CA ASN A 35 -1.80 10.73 -12.75
C ASN A 35 -0.95 11.98 -13.10
N TYR A 36 0.09 11.75 -13.92
CA TYR A 36 1.04 12.76 -14.41
C TYR A 36 1.97 13.37 -13.35
N SER A 37 1.89 12.94 -12.10
CA SER A 37 2.74 13.41 -10.99
C SER A 37 3.77 12.35 -10.58
N THR A 38 4.93 12.80 -10.10
CA THR A 38 5.99 11.95 -9.52
C THR A 38 5.83 11.73 -8.01
N SER A 39 4.86 12.40 -7.38
CA SER A 39 4.53 12.26 -5.96
C SER A 39 3.06 12.57 -5.71
N LEU A 40 2.53 12.11 -4.59
CA LEU A 40 1.20 12.50 -4.12
C LEU A 40 1.24 13.91 -3.51
N SER A 41 0.05 14.49 -3.32
CA SER A 41 -0.14 15.75 -2.60
C SER A 41 -1.23 15.61 -1.53
N ILE A 42 -1.30 14.42 -0.92
CA ILE A 42 -2.38 13.99 -0.03
C ILE A 42 -1.96 14.15 1.42
N TRP A 43 -0.74 13.73 1.72
CA TRP A 43 -0.19 13.70 3.08
C TRP A 43 0.57 15.00 3.39
N ALA A 44 0.68 15.36 4.66
CA ALA A 44 1.49 16.51 5.06
C ALA A 44 3.00 16.22 4.95
N ASP A 45 3.38 14.95 5.07
CA ASP A 45 4.77 14.51 5.03
C ASP A 45 5.20 14.18 3.57
N PRO A 46 6.30 14.76 3.06
CA PRO A 46 6.84 14.42 1.75
C PRO A 46 7.17 12.93 1.58
N TYR A 47 7.65 12.26 2.64
CA TYR A 47 7.93 10.82 2.63
C TYR A 47 6.66 10.01 2.40
N ALA A 48 5.56 10.37 3.08
CA ALA A 48 4.28 9.71 2.91
C ALA A 48 3.68 9.90 1.50
N ASN A 49 4.09 10.95 0.79
CA ASN A 49 3.69 11.22 -0.58
C ASN A 49 4.57 10.56 -1.65
N MET A 50 5.63 9.84 -1.28
CA MET A 50 6.47 9.15 -2.25
C MET A 50 5.71 8.03 -2.95
N ILE A 51 5.82 7.97 -4.28
CA ILE A 51 5.34 6.85 -5.09
C ILE A 51 6.53 5.90 -5.28
N ASN A 52 6.63 4.92 -4.39
CA ASN A 52 7.69 3.92 -4.38
C ASN A 52 7.18 2.59 -4.95
N GLY A 53 8.06 1.93 -5.71
CA GLY A 53 7.84 0.58 -6.21
C GLY A 53 6.99 0.52 -7.45
N THR A 54 6.29 -0.60 -7.60
CA THR A 54 5.59 -0.99 -8.82
C THR A 54 4.08 -0.85 -8.63
N ASP A 55 3.29 -1.03 -9.68
CA ASP A 55 1.83 -1.16 -9.58
C ASP A 55 1.38 -2.57 -9.16
N GLY A 56 2.34 -3.43 -8.79
CA GLY A 56 2.11 -4.82 -8.44
C GLY A 56 1.92 -5.75 -9.64
N THR A 57 2.20 -5.33 -10.88
CA THR A 57 2.15 -6.19 -12.07
C THR A 57 3.44 -6.97 -12.30
N ILE A 58 4.59 -6.34 -12.06
CA ILE A 58 5.93 -6.90 -12.21
C ILE A 58 6.87 -6.22 -11.21
N TRP A 59 7.89 -6.93 -10.73
CA TRP A 59 9.02 -6.38 -9.97
C TRP A 59 10.31 -6.54 -10.75
N HIS A 60 11.39 -5.91 -10.27
CA HIS A 60 12.69 -6.05 -10.90
C HIS A 60 13.19 -7.51 -10.87
N PRO A 61 14.05 -7.90 -11.83
CA PRO A 61 14.67 -9.21 -11.82
C PRO A 61 15.63 -9.39 -10.64
N ASN A 62 16.02 -10.64 -10.39
CA ASN A 62 16.95 -11.06 -9.33
C ASN A 62 16.49 -10.71 -7.91
N ALA A 63 15.22 -10.93 -7.60
CA ALA A 63 14.66 -10.68 -6.28
C ALA A 63 15.36 -11.54 -5.21
N THR A 64 15.61 -10.96 -4.03
CA THR A 64 16.35 -11.57 -2.92
C THR A 64 15.50 -11.68 -1.66
N LYS A 65 15.85 -12.62 -0.77
CA LYS A 65 15.07 -12.89 0.45
C LYS A 65 15.26 -11.84 1.55
N ASP A 66 16.28 -11.01 1.43
CA ASP A 66 16.67 -9.98 2.40
C ASP A 66 16.19 -8.58 2.02
N GLU A 67 15.61 -8.41 0.83
CA GLU A 67 15.09 -7.11 0.39
C GLU A 67 13.65 -6.84 0.82
N ARG A 68 13.29 -5.55 0.78
CA ARG A 68 11.91 -5.08 0.79
C ARG A 68 11.52 -4.74 -0.64
N ILE A 69 10.46 -5.36 -1.14
CA ILE A 69 9.87 -4.96 -2.42
C ILE A 69 8.77 -3.93 -2.14
N TYR A 70 8.63 -2.96 -3.04
CA TYR A 70 7.65 -1.88 -2.87
C TYR A 70 6.53 -2.00 -3.91
N ALA A 71 5.34 -1.57 -3.51
CA ALA A 71 4.21 -1.40 -4.41
C ALA A 71 3.43 -0.13 -4.02
N PHE A 72 2.92 0.58 -5.02
CA PHE A 72 2.01 1.69 -4.83
C PHE A 72 0.57 1.22 -5.01
N SER A 73 -0.30 1.56 -4.06
CA SER A 73 -1.71 1.22 -4.11
C SER A 73 -2.56 2.51 -4.16
N PRO A 74 -3.17 2.84 -5.31
CA PRO A 74 -4.08 3.97 -5.42
C PRO A 74 -5.26 3.87 -4.45
N ASP A 75 -5.73 2.65 -4.17
CA ASP A 75 -6.91 2.43 -3.31
C ASP A 75 -6.72 2.96 -1.88
N ILE A 76 -5.51 2.81 -1.33
CA ILE A 76 -5.11 3.32 0.00
C ILE A 76 -4.18 4.53 -0.11
N CYS A 77 -3.98 5.07 -1.32
CA CYS A 77 -3.32 6.35 -1.54
C CYS A 77 -1.92 6.47 -0.92
N ARG A 78 -1.16 5.36 -0.94
CA ARG A 78 0.23 5.30 -0.45
C ARG A 78 1.00 4.15 -1.08
N SER A 79 2.32 4.25 -0.99
CA SER A 79 3.19 3.10 -1.16
C SER A 79 3.28 2.25 0.11
N VAL A 80 3.43 0.95 -0.12
CA VAL A 80 3.67 -0.08 0.89
C VAL A 80 4.88 -0.91 0.52
N TYR A 81 5.44 -1.60 1.49
CA TYR A 81 6.48 -2.60 1.26
C TYR A 81 6.01 -3.99 1.67
N LEU A 82 6.53 -5.01 1.01
CA LEU A 82 6.37 -6.41 1.37
C LEU A 82 7.74 -7.01 1.72
N THR A 83 7.74 -7.94 2.66
CA THR A 83 8.94 -8.64 3.12
C THR A 83 8.84 -10.13 2.83
N PHE A 84 9.97 -10.76 2.51
CA PHE A 84 10.02 -12.19 2.26
C PHE A 84 9.46 -12.97 3.47
N ASN A 85 8.60 -13.95 3.18
CA ASN A 85 7.98 -14.83 4.16
C ASN A 85 8.44 -16.27 3.98
N GLU A 86 8.30 -16.82 2.78
CA GLU A 86 8.66 -18.21 2.48
C GLU A 86 8.95 -18.45 0.99
N THR A 87 9.60 -19.57 0.69
CA THR A 87 9.73 -20.07 -0.68
C THR A 87 8.63 -21.10 -0.95
N ARG A 88 7.89 -20.91 -2.04
CA ARG A 88 6.84 -21.83 -2.53
C ARG A 88 7.31 -22.48 -3.83
N ARG A 89 6.68 -23.58 -4.22
CA ARG A 89 6.76 -24.11 -5.58
C ARG A 89 5.40 -24.20 -6.21
N ASN A 90 5.33 -23.84 -7.49
CA ASN A 90 4.12 -24.06 -8.27
C ASN A 90 4.06 -25.49 -8.84
N PHE A 91 3.02 -25.77 -9.62
CA PHE A 91 2.80 -27.09 -10.23
C PHE A 91 3.86 -27.47 -11.28
N ALA A 92 4.64 -26.50 -11.76
CA ALA A 92 5.70 -26.68 -12.75
C ALA A 92 7.10 -26.77 -12.09
N ASP A 93 7.16 -26.92 -10.77
CA ASP A 93 8.40 -27.00 -9.98
C ASP A 93 9.28 -25.73 -10.06
N ILE A 94 8.64 -24.58 -10.33
CA ILE A 94 9.30 -23.27 -10.31
C ILE A 94 9.24 -22.71 -8.89
N ASP A 95 10.39 -22.31 -8.37
CA ASP A 95 10.51 -21.63 -7.09
C ASP A 95 9.90 -20.23 -7.17
N LEU A 96 9.07 -19.90 -6.17
CA LEU A 96 8.42 -18.61 -6.00
C LEU A 96 8.78 -18.04 -4.63
N TYR A 97 9.11 -16.76 -4.57
CA TYR A 97 9.29 -16.05 -3.32
C TYR A 97 7.98 -15.39 -2.94
N ARG A 98 7.44 -15.79 -1.78
CA ARG A 98 6.26 -15.17 -1.19
C ARG A 98 6.71 -14.00 -0.34
N TYR A 99 6.32 -12.80 -0.74
CA TYR A 99 6.43 -11.59 0.07
C TYR A 99 5.06 -11.25 0.65
N THR A 100 5.03 -10.86 1.92
CA THR A 100 3.79 -10.53 2.64
C THR A 100 3.81 -9.10 3.14
N LEU A 101 2.63 -8.49 3.23
CA LEU A 101 2.48 -7.18 3.87
C LEU A 101 2.75 -7.32 5.39
N PRO A 102 3.78 -6.65 5.94
CA PRO A 102 4.08 -6.77 7.36
C PRO A 102 3.10 -5.97 8.22
N ARG A 103 2.89 -6.41 9.46
CA ARG A 103 2.02 -5.74 10.45
C ARG A 103 2.34 -4.26 10.68
N THR A 104 3.59 -3.86 10.41
CA THR A 104 4.08 -2.49 10.60
C THR A 104 3.47 -1.49 9.62
N ILE A 105 2.88 -1.92 8.50
CA ILE A 105 2.36 -1.01 7.46
C ILE A 105 1.19 -0.15 7.97
N PHE A 106 0.33 -0.70 8.83
CA PHE A 106 -0.81 -0.01 9.42
C PHE A 106 -0.69 0.18 10.93
N SER A 107 0.50 0.01 11.52
CA SER A 107 0.72 0.29 12.93
C SER A 107 0.93 1.80 13.18
N ASN A 108 0.53 2.29 14.35
CA ASN A 108 0.90 3.58 14.88
C ASN A 108 2.38 3.57 15.32
N SER A 109 3.26 3.81 14.35
CA SER A 109 4.72 3.81 14.53
C SER A 109 5.34 5.10 13.99
N THR A 110 6.59 5.38 14.36
CA THR A 110 7.34 6.53 13.82
C THR A 110 7.45 6.50 12.29
N GLU A 111 7.52 5.31 11.66
CA GLU A 111 7.55 5.17 10.19
C GLU A 111 6.23 5.61 9.54
N ASN A 112 5.11 5.56 10.28
CA ASN A 112 3.77 5.87 9.75
C ASN A 112 3.20 7.22 10.19
N GLN A 113 3.92 8.02 10.97
CA GLN A 113 3.42 9.31 11.47
C GLN A 113 2.99 10.26 10.34
N GLY A 114 3.68 10.22 9.19
CA GLY A 114 3.33 11.02 8.02
C GLY A 114 1.99 10.67 7.37
N PHE A 115 1.40 9.51 7.70
CA PHE A 115 0.08 9.07 7.23
C PHE A 115 -1.05 9.36 8.23
N CYS A 116 -0.75 10.05 9.33
CA CYS A 116 -1.73 10.45 10.31
C CYS A 116 -2.40 11.76 9.91
N MET A 117 -3.62 12.00 10.40
CA MET A 117 -4.36 13.22 10.09
C MET A 117 -3.91 14.34 11.02
N ASN A 118 -3.90 15.57 10.52
CA ASN A 118 -3.76 16.73 11.40
C ASN A 118 -5.08 16.93 12.15
N ASP A 119 -5.04 16.82 13.47
CA ASP A 119 -6.20 17.14 14.30
C ASP A 119 -6.06 18.57 14.81
N THR A 120 -6.92 19.45 14.32
CA THR A 120 -6.98 20.86 14.76
C THR A 120 -7.91 21.06 15.96
N THR A 121 -8.61 20.01 16.39
CA THR A 121 -9.62 20.04 17.45
C THR A 121 -9.05 19.70 18.83
N ILE A 122 -7.93 18.98 18.89
CA ILE A 122 -7.20 18.72 20.13
C ILE A 122 -6.37 19.95 20.49
N ASN A 123 -6.82 20.69 21.51
CA ASN A 123 -6.10 21.77 22.19
C ASN A 123 -5.65 22.99 21.34
N ASN A 124 -6.25 23.23 20.16
CA ASN A 124 -5.80 24.25 19.20
C ASN A 124 -4.31 24.09 18.80
N THR A 125 -3.77 22.89 18.96
CA THR A 125 -2.42 22.49 18.54
C THR A 125 -2.56 21.60 17.31
N HIS A 126 -1.67 21.76 16.33
CA HIS A 126 -1.59 20.86 15.16
C HIS A 126 -0.99 19.51 15.57
N GLU A 127 -1.66 18.78 16.46
CA GLU A 127 -1.23 17.44 16.86
C GLU A 127 -1.66 16.41 15.81
N LEU A 128 -0.77 15.47 15.52
CA LEU A 128 -1.05 14.36 14.60
C LEU A 128 -1.95 13.35 15.31
N TYR A 129 -3.11 13.09 14.73
CA TYR A 129 -4.01 12.02 15.15
C TYR A 129 -3.82 10.79 14.27
N CYS A 130 -3.20 9.77 14.86
CA CYS A 130 -3.04 8.45 14.27
C CYS A 130 -4.15 7.53 14.79
N LEU A 131 -4.72 6.72 13.90
CA LEU A 131 -5.64 5.67 14.31
C LEU A 131 -4.91 4.58 15.12
N PRO A 132 -5.64 3.76 15.91
CA PRO A 132 -5.09 2.56 16.52
C PRO A 132 -4.41 1.64 15.50
N ASP A 133 -3.53 0.76 15.99
CA ASP A 133 -2.84 -0.23 15.16
C ASP A 133 -3.82 -1.01 14.27
N GLY A 134 -3.39 -1.31 13.05
CA GLY A 134 -4.14 -2.06 12.03
C GLY A 134 -5.19 -1.26 11.27
N LEU A 135 -5.36 0.03 11.60
CA LEU A 135 -6.26 0.94 10.91
C LEU A 135 -5.51 2.02 10.13
N PHE A 136 -6.05 2.39 8.98
CA PHE A 136 -5.48 3.39 8.09
C PHE A 136 -6.58 4.30 7.52
N THR A 137 -6.41 5.62 7.59
CA THR A 137 -7.41 6.54 7.04
C THR A 137 -7.24 6.71 5.53
N GLN A 138 -8.31 6.48 4.77
CA GLN A 138 -8.40 6.84 3.35
C GLN A 138 -9.12 8.16 3.12
N THR A 139 -9.69 8.74 4.18
CA THR A 139 -10.49 9.97 4.12
C THR A 139 -9.82 11.07 3.29
N PRO A 140 -8.52 11.41 3.51
CA PRO A 140 -7.89 12.50 2.77
C PRO A 140 -7.84 12.30 1.26
N CYS A 141 -7.77 11.05 0.79
CA CYS A 141 -7.67 10.78 -0.64
C CYS A 141 -9.01 10.49 -1.33
N ARG A 142 -10.02 10.07 -0.57
CA ARG A 142 -11.39 9.91 -1.08
C ARG A 142 -12.11 11.25 -1.17
N HIS A 143 -11.79 12.21 -0.31
CA HIS A 143 -12.25 13.61 -0.42
C HIS A 143 -11.70 14.37 -1.64
N LEU A 144 -10.69 13.83 -2.33
CA LEU A 144 -10.22 14.37 -3.61
C LEU A 144 -11.07 13.93 -4.81
N SER A 145 -12.00 12.99 -4.61
CA SER A 145 -12.96 12.62 -5.65
C SER A 145 -14.08 13.66 -5.71
N GLU A 146 -14.74 13.83 -6.87
CA GLU A 146 -15.82 14.80 -7.11
C GLU A 146 -17.07 14.62 -6.21
N VAL A 147 -17.00 13.71 -5.24
CA VAL A 147 -18.04 13.39 -4.28
C VAL A 147 -17.50 13.63 -2.88
N ASP A 148 -17.93 14.71 -2.23
CA ASP A 148 -17.68 14.93 -0.81
C ASP A 148 -18.40 13.85 0.00
N ILE A 149 -17.64 12.95 0.61
CA ILE A 149 -18.17 11.90 1.49
C ILE A 149 -18.15 12.43 2.94
N PRO A 150 -19.30 12.62 3.60
CA PRO A 150 -19.38 13.32 4.88
C PRO A 150 -18.92 12.48 6.09
N PHE A 151 -18.38 11.28 5.88
CA PHE A 151 -17.96 10.36 6.94
C PHE A 151 -16.51 9.88 6.72
N PRO A 152 -15.75 9.59 7.80
CA PRO A 152 -14.41 9.02 7.69
C PRO A 152 -14.42 7.64 7.02
N ILE A 153 -13.47 7.42 6.12
CA ILE A 153 -13.24 6.15 5.44
C ILE A 153 -11.95 5.55 5.96
N ILE A 154 -12.04 4.36 6.53
CA ILE A 154 -10.92 3.64 7.13
C ILE A 154 -10.68 2.35 6.36
N ALA A 155 -9.42 2.02 6.11
CA ALA A 155 -8.99 0.73 5.60
C ALA A 155 -8.33 -0.08 6.71
N SER A 156 -8.49 -1.40 6.62
CA SER A 156 -7.85 -2.38 7.49
C SER A 156 -7.61 -3.69 6.72
N ASN A 157 -6.86 -4.62 7.33
CA ASN A 157 -6.85 -6.00 6.82
C ASN A 157 -8.19 -6.69 7.14
N PRO A 158 -8.61 -7.73 6.38
CA PRO A 158 -9.84 -8.46 6.66
C PRO A 158 -9.90 -8.98 8.10
N HIS A 159 -11.11 -8.93 8.66
CA HIS A 159 -11.39 -9.23 10.08
C HIS A 159 -10.46 -8.50 11.07
N PHE A 160 -9.96 -7.31 10.68
CA PHE A 160 -9.04 -6.50 11.47
C PHE A 160 -7.76 -7.24 11.87
N LEU A 161 -7.21 -8.06 10.97
CA LEU A 161 -5.90 -8.69 11.18
C LEU A 161 -4.84 -7.62 11.50
N ASP A 162 -4.04 -7.88 12.53
CA ASP A 162 -3.02 -6.98 13.12
C ASP A 162 -3.57 -5.71 13.81
N ALA A 163 -4.88 -5.58 14.01
CA ALA A 163 -5.44 -4.42 14.68
C ALA A 163 -5.33 -4.45 16.21
N ASP A 164 -5.37 -3.27 16.82
CA ASP A 164 -5.41 -3.12 18.27
C ASP A 164 -6.62 -3.88 18.87
N PRO A 165 -6.47 -4.54 20.03
CA PRO A 165 -7.57 -5.24 20.69
C PRO A 165 -8.83 -4.39 20.90
N ILE A 166 -8.71 -3.06 21.07
CA ILE A 166 -9.88 -2.18 21.20
C ILE A 166 -10.75 -2.20 19.92
N VAL A 167 -10.13 -2.31 18.75
CA VAL A 167 -10.82 -2.37 17.45
C VAL A 167 -11.45 -3.74 17.27
N LEU A 168 -10.71 -4.81 17.53
CA LEU A 168 -11.20 -6.19 17.43
C LEU A 168 -12.42 -6.45 18.32
N ASN A 169 -12.41 -5.88 19.53
CA ASN A 169 -13.50 -6.06 20.49
C ASN A 169 -14.71 -5.13 20.23
N ALA A 170 -14.57 -4.13 19.36
CA ALA A 170 -15.65 -3.20 19.02
C ALA A 170 -16.66 -3.80 18.04
N VAL A 171 -16.31 -4.88 17.32
CA VAL A 171 -17.14 -5.48 16.28
C VAL A 171 -17.27 -6.99 16.52
N GLU A 172 -18.50 -7.47 16.67
CA GLU A 172 -18.78 -8.91 16.81
C GLU A 172 -18.53 -9.68 15.50
N GLY A 173 -18.11 -10.94 15.60
CA GLY A 173 -17.91 -11.84 14.45
C GLY A 173 -16.57 -11.69 13.71
N MET A 174 -15.62 -10.95 14.29
CA MET A 174 -14.27 -10.82 13.74
C MET A 174 -13.42 -12.06 14.11
N HIS A 175 -12.78 -12.65 13.10
CA HIS A 175 -11.96 -13.86 13.21
C HIS A 175 -10.69 -13.69 12.38
N PRO A 176 -9.73 -12.85 12.82
CA PRO A 176 -8.50 -12.62 12.08
C PRO A 176 -7.68 -13.92 11.94
N ASP A 177 -7.28 -14.25 10.71
CA ASP A 177 -6.44 -15.39 10.38
C ASP A 177 -5.39 -14.96 9.36
N ASP A 178 -4.13 -15.09 9.75
CA ASP A 178 -2.98 -14.67 8.94
C ASP A 178 -2.95 -15.36 7.56
N ALA A 179 -3.28 -16.66 7.52
CA ALA A 179 -3.14 -17.49 6.33
C ALA A 179 -4.10 -17.09 5.20
N ILE A 180 -5.22 -16.45 5.53
CA ILE A 180 -6.27 -16.08 4.59
C ILE A 180 -6.55 -14.57 4.51
N HIS A 181 -6.14 -13.79 5.51
CA HIS A 181 -6.37 -12.34 5.55
C HIS A 181 -5.10 -11.51 5.31
N ARG A 182 -3.90 -12.11 5.28
CA ARG A 182 -2.67 -11.38 4.97
C ARG A 182 -2.47 -11.25 3.46
N SER A 183 -2.31 -10.02 2.99
CA SER A 183 -1.93 -9.74 1.61
C SER A 183 -0.54 -10.28 1.28
N PHE A 184 -0.38 -10.86 0.09
CA PHE A 184 0.89 -11.42 -0.38
C PHE A 184 1.10 -11.26 -1.89
N ALA A 185 2.36 -11.31 -2.32
CA ALA A 185 2.78 -11.45 -3.70
C ALA A 185 3.74 -12.65 -3.82
N ASP A 186 3.42 -13.57 -4.75
CA ASP A 186 4.31 -14.65 -5.14
C ASP A 186 5.02 -14.26 -6.43
N ILE A 187 6.35 -14.18 -6.38
CA ILE A 187 7.19 -13.66 -7.47
C ILE A 187 8.19 -14.74 -7.88
N GLU A 188 8.38 -14.93 -9.19
CA GLU A 188 9.49 -15.72 -9.70
C GLU A 188 10.78 -14.90 -9.60
N PRO A 189 11.78 -15.33 -8.82
CA PRO A 189 12.87 -14.47 -8.39
C PRO A 189 13.83 -14.06 -9.51
N THR A 190 13.99 -14.87 -10.56
CA THR A 190 14.93 -14.57 -11.64
C THR A 190 14.44 -13.41 -12.49
N THR A 191 13.16 -13.42 -12.86
CA THR A 191 12.55 -12.46 -13.79
C THR A 191 11.81 -11.32 -13.09
N GLY A 192 11.48 -11.47 -11.79
CA GLY A 192 10.61 -10.52 -11.09
C GLY A 192 9.13 -10.63 -11.50
N SER A 193 8.78 -11.65 -12.29
CA SER A 193 7.43 -11.85 -12.79
C SER A 193 6.50 -12.26 -11.65
N LYS A 194 5.35 -11.57 -11.55
CA LYS A 194 4.28 -11.93 -10.62
C LYS A 194 3.61 -13.23 -11.06
N TYR A 195 3.61 -14.23 -10.19
CA TYR A 195 2.85 -15.45 -10.37
C TYR A 195 1.46 -15.37 -9.73
N SER A 196 1.39 -14.86 -8.49
CA SER A 196 0.13 -14.67 -7.77
C SER A 196 0.19 -13.39 -6.95
N LEU A 197 -0.95 -12.72 -6.83
CA LEU A 197 -1.10 -11.56 -5.96
C LEU A 197 -2.44 -11.68 -5.27
N ASN A 198 -2.39 -11.58 -3.94
CA ASN A 198 -3.55 -11.48 -3.10
C ASN A 198 -3.49 -10.15 -2.39
N LYS A 199 -4.31 -9.21 -2.85
CA LYS A 199 -4.52 -7.92 -2.20
C LYS A 199 -5.86 -8.00 -1.48
N MET A 200 -5.81 -7.93 -0.17
CA MET A 200 -6.97 -7.96 0.70
C MET A 200 -7.04 -6.66 1.47
N GLU A 201 -8.22 -6.05 1.44
CA GLU A 201 -8.51 -4.78 2.08
C GLU A 201 -9.96 -4.82 2.54
N LYS A 202 -10.18 -4.34 3.76
CA LYS A 202 -11.51 -4.07 4.29
C LYS A 202 -11.68 -2.56 4.38
N ILE A 203 -12.75 -2.05 3.81
CA ILE A 203 -13.14 -0.64 3.91
C ILE A 203 -14.26 -0.53 4.94
N ASP A 204 -14.02 0.26 5.97
CA ASP A 204 -14.92 0.55 7.08
C ASP A 204 -15.34 2.03 7.03
N LEU A 205 -16.62 2.28 7.30
CA LEU A 205 -17.19 3.62 7.41
C LEU A 205 -17.50 3.90 8.87
N ILE A 206 -16.97 4.99 9.41
CA ILE A 206 -17.27 5.40 10.79
C ILE A 206 -18.50 6.30 10.77
N SER A 207 -19.53 5.91 11.52
CA SER A 207 -20.70 6.75 11.80
C SER A 207 -20.68 7.13 13.28
N ASP A 208 -20.72 8.42 13.55
CA ASP A 208 -20.99 8.91 14.90
C ASP A 208 -22.48 8.68 15.21
N ASN A 209 -22.77 7.97 16.30
CA ASN A 209 -24.09 7.90 16.93
C ASN A 209 -23.99 8.46 18.35
#